data_AF-A0A6S6W1C5-F1
#
_entry.id   AF-A0A6S6W1C5-F1
#
_cell.length_a   1.000
_cell.length_b   1.000
_cell.length_c   1.000
_cell.angle_alpha   90.00
_cell.angle_beta   90.00
_cell.angle_gamma   90.00
#
_symmetry.space_group_name_H-M   'P 1'
#
loop_
_entity.id
_entity.type
_entity.pdbx_description
1 polymer ?
#
loop_
_entity_poly.entity_id
_entity_poly.type
_entity_poly.pdbx_seq_one_letter_code
_entity_poly.pdbx_strand_id
1 'polypeptide(L)'
;MPPRSSNPVVVFALAPNTPNIEVRVSILKAYIPLFSYIQHPSHVPTAPISLPNTSPSTLKSLIRWLNADEAPPHLSAADFPLILKLWVLARSLGLWQFQNACLRLGIAAMQWRYSICEIDTVKWVYENTDLGSPLRDYVIKIFCQRGAPVEKGVFSKEVGELGILRDASSWLWELEKVRKAFHNKTAVEPDWREEAYPLPEALVFDETGVVLPDMHFVKAEGAFWGAEAVAKQLGLC
;
A
#
# COMPACT_ATOMS: atom_id res chain seq x y z
N MET A 1 -17.34 -29.06 -33.26
CA MET A 1 -17.31 -27.86 -32.40
C MET A 1 -16.06 -27.94 -31.54
N PRO A 2 -15.08 -27.04 -31.71
CA PRO A 2 -13.96 -26.97 -30.77
C PRO A 2 -14.53 -26.63 -29.38
N PRO A 3 -14.10 -27.31 -28.31
CA PRO A 3 -14.51 -26.94 -26.96
C PRO A 3 -14.12 -25.48 -26.75
N ARG A 4 -15.07 -24.65 -26.30
CA ARG A 4 -14.77 -23.30 -25.84
C ARG A 4 -13.69 -23.45 -24.77
N SER A 5 -12.46 -23.07 -25.10
CA SER A 5 -11.35 -23.00 -24.17
C SER A 5 -11.83 -22.13 -23.01
N SER A 6 -12.15 -22.79 -21.89
CA SER A 6 -12.37 -22.08 -20.64
C SER A 6 -11.06 -21.42 -20.28
N ASN A 7 -11.03 -20.10 -20.25
CA ASN A 7 -9.86 -19.38 -19.79
C ASN A 7 -9.57 -19.84 -18.34
N PRO A 8 -8.39 -20.39 -18.06
CA PRO A 8 -8.09 -20.92 -16.73
C PRO A 8 -8.16 -19.80 -15.69
N VAL A 9 -8.68 -20.13 -14.51
CA VAL A 9 -8.84 -19.21 -13.39
C VAL A 9 -8.14 -19.75 -12.15
N VAL A 10 -7.59 -18.85 -11.34
CA VAL A 10 -7.10 -19.12 -9.99
C VAL A 10 -8.17 -18.65 -9.02
N VAL A 11 -8.42 -19.46 -7.98
CA VAL A 11 -9.41 -19.19 -6.95
C VAL A 11 -8.71 -18.60 -5.74
N PHE A 12 -9.16 -17.44 -5.25
CA PHE A 12 -8.69 -16.84 -4.00
C PHE A 12 -9.71 -17.04 -2.87
N ALA A 13 -9.24 -17.52 -1.73
CA ALA A 13 -9.99 -17.64 -0.48
C ALA A 13 -9.56 -16.51 0.48
N LEU A 14 -10.54 -15.86 1.13
CA LEU A 14 -10.31 -14.67 1.94
C LEU A 14 -10.56 -14.91 3.43
N ALA A 15 -11.79 -15.26 3.78
CA ALA A 15 -12.19 -15.55 5.15
C ALA A 15 -13.24 -16.68 5.16
N PRO A 16 -13.41 -17.39 6.29
CA PRO A 16 -14.48 -18.35 6.45
C PRO A 16 -15.83 -17.71 6.09
N ASN A 17 -16.68 -18.42 5.33
CA ASN A 17 -18.01 -17.97 4.88
C ASN A 17 -18.02 -16.81 3.87
N THR A 18 -16.87 -16.41 3.35
CA THR A 18 -16.79 -15.43 2.26
C THR A 18 -16.73 -16.16 0.92
N PRO A 19 -17.49 -15.72 -0.10
CA PRO A 19 -17.41 -16.33 -1.43
C PRO A 19 -15.99 -16.15 -1.99
N ASN A 20 -15.47 -17.23 -2.56
CA ASN A 20 -14.20 -17.21 -3.27
C ASN A 20 -14.26 -16.26 -4.46
N ILE A 21 -13.10 -15.70 -4.81
CA ILE A 21 -12.97 -14.81 -5.96
C ILE A 21 -12.10 -15.49 -7.00
N GLU A 22 -12.65 -15.66 -8.20
CA GLU A 22 -11.95 -16.24 -9.34
C GLU A 22 -11.29 -15.14 -10.19
N VAL A 23 -10.02 -15.36 -10.53
CA VAL A 23 -9.25 -14.42 -11.37
C VAL A 23 -8.62 -15.18 -12.53
N ARG A 24 -8.73 -14.63 -13.73
CA ARG A 24 -8.14 -15.28 -14.92
C ARG A 24 -6.63 -15.31 -14.81
N VAL A 25 -6.05 -16.48 -15.12
CA VAL A 25 -4.59 -16.69 -15.15
C VAL A 25 -3.89 -15.69 -16.06
N SER A 26 -4.52 -15.28 -17.17
CA SER A 26 -3.95 -14.30 -18.10
C SER A 26 -3.67 -12.95 -17.45
N ILE A 27 -4.57 -12.48 -16.56
CA ILE A 27 -4.40 -11.22 -15.82
C ILE A 27 -3.28 -11.39 -14.80
N LEU A 28 -3.31 -12.48 -14.04
CA LEU A 28 -2.29 -12.74 -13.01
C LEU A 28 -0.89 -12.83 -13.64
N LYS A 29 -0.73 -13.51 -14.78
CA LYS A 29 0.55 -13.62 -15.48
C LYS A 29 1.06 -12.29 -16.03
N ALA A 30 0.18 -11.38 -16.42
CA ALA A 30 0.56 -10.09 -16.97
C ALA A 30 1.24 -9.21 -15.92
N TYR A 31 0.79 -9.27 -14.66
CA TYR A 31 1.23 -8.35 -13.62
C TYR A 31 2.00 -9.00 -12.46
N ILE A 32 1.78 -10.29 -12.19
CA ILE A 32 2.32 -10.99 -11.03
C ILE A 32 3.33 -12.05 -11.50
N PRO A 33 4.65 -11.81 -11.33
CA PRO A 33 5.69 -12.74 -11.75
C PRO A 33 5.53 -14.14 -11.15
N LEU A 34 4.98 -14.26 -9.94
CA LEU A 34 4.73 -15.56 -9.31
C LEU A 34 3.83 -16.48 -10.10
N PHE A 35 2.94 -15.99 -10.96
CA PHE A 35 2.05 -16.83 -11.76
C PHE A 35 2.62 -17.20 -13.14
N SER A 36 3.82 -16.71 -13.46
CA SER A 36 4.49 -16.99 -14.75
C SER A 36 4.78 -18.48 -14.98
N TYR A 37 4.93 -19.29 -13.91
CA TYR A 37 5.13 -20.73 -13.98
C TYR A 37 3.91 -21.51 -14.54
N ILE A 38 2.71 -20.90 -14.52
CA ILE A 38 1.50 -21.50 -15.07
C ILE A 38 1.55 -21.41 -16.60
N GLN A 39 2.26 -22.36 -17.22
CA GLN A 39 2.38 -22.48 -18.67
C GLN A 39 1.28 -23.35 -19.29
N HIS A 40 0.74 -24.29 -18.51
CA HIS A 40 -0.30 -25.23 -18.94
C HIS A 40 -1.48 -25.23 -17.96
N PRO A 41 -2.74 -25.49 -18.39
CA PRO A 41 -3.88 -25.57 -17.48
C PRO A 41 -3.73 -26.55 -16.31
N SER A 42 -2.92 -27.61 -16.47
CA SER A 42 -2.60 -28.55 -15.39
C SER A 42 -1.70 -27.97 -14.29
N HIS A 43 -1.05 -26.83 -14.52
CA HIS A 43 -0.23 -26.14 -13.51
C HIS A 43 -1.07 -25.17 -12.67
N VAL A 44 -2.35 -24.98 -13.01
CA VAL A 44 -3.26 -24.13 -12.25
C VAL A 44 -3.51 -24.78 -10.89
N PRO A 45 -3.29 -24.06 -9.76
CA PRO A 45 -3.60 -24.58 -8.44
C PRO A 45 -5.06 -25.03 -8.36
N THR A 46 -5.28 -26.26 -7.89
CA THR A 46 -6.63 -26.79 -7.63
C THR A 46 -7.16 -26.32 -6.28
N ALA A 47 -6.27 -26.07 -5.32
CA ALA A 47 -6.61 -25.50 -4.03
C ALA A 47 -6.72 -23.96 -4.12
N PRO A 48 -7.73 -23.34 -3.46
CA PRO A 48 -7.80 -21.89 -3.37
C PRO A 48 -6.58 -21.28 -2.66
N ILE A 49 -6.07 -20.17 -3.18
CA ILE A 49 -4.99 -19.41 -2.57
C ILE A 49 -5.57 -18.54 -1.46
N SER A 50 -5.08 -18.73 -0.24
CA SER A 50 -5.49 -17.97 0.94
C SER A 50 -4.71 -16.66 1.04
N LEU A 51 -5.42 -15.54 1.16
CA LEU A 51 -4.86 -14.21 1.37
C LEU A 51 -5.26 -13.70 2.77
N PRO A 52 -4.34 -13.74 3.76
CA PRO A 52 -4.68 -13.33 5.12
C PRO A 52 -5.05 -11.84 5.18
N ASN A 53 -5.93 -11.50 6.11
CA ASN A 53 -6.33 -10.13 6.45
C ASN A 53 -6.82 -9.27 5.27
N THR A 54 -7.28 -9.92 4.20
CA THR A 54 -7.77 -9.27 2.99
C THR A 54 -9.29 -9.32 2.93
N SER A 55 -9.91 -8.15 2.79
CA SER A 55 -11.36 -8.08 2.61
C SER A 55 -11.78 -8.34 1.16
N PRO A 56 -13.00 -8.82 0.89
CA PRO A 56 -13.50 -9.02 -0.47
C PRO A 56 -13.51 -7.77 -1.31
N SER A 57 -13.85 -6.62 -0.72
CA SER A 57 -13.85 -5.33 -1.41
C SER A 57 -12.44 -4.92 -1.81
N THR A 58 -11.45 -5.08 -0.92
CA THR A 58 -10.04 -4.80 -1.24
C THR A 58 -9.54 -5.65 -2.40
N LEU A 59 -9.80 -6.97 -2.38
CA LEU A 59 -9.37 -7.85 -3.47
C LEU A 59 -10.08 -7.50 -4.79
N LYS A 60 -11.40 -7.24 -4.76
CA LYS A 60 -12.13 -6.79 -5.95
C LYS A 60 -11.60 -5.48 -6.52
N SER A 61 -11.25 -4.51 -5.67
CA SER A 61 -10.66 -3.25 -6.09
C SER A 61 -9.31 -3.46 -6.78
N LEU A 62 -8.44 -4.31 -6.22
CA LEU A 62 -7.17 -4.63 -6.88
C LEU A 62 -7.38 -5.35 -8.21
N ILE A 63 -8.27 -6.35 -8.26
CA ILE A 63 -8.56 -7.08 -9.51
C ILE A 63 -9.12 -6.13 -10.57
N ARG A 64 -9.99 -5.19 -10.20
CA ARG A 64 -10.49 -4.18 -11.13
C ARG A 64 -9.35 -3.32 -11.65
N TRP A 65 -8.43 -2.89 -10.79
CA TRP A 65 -7.25 -2.14 -11.19
C TRP A 65 -6.39 -2.92 -12.19
N LEU A 66 -6.11 -4.20 -11.91
CA LEU A 66 -5.37 -5.09 -12.83
C LEU A 66 -6.08 -5.32 -14.17
N ASN A 67 -7.42 -5.25 -14.20
CA ASN A 67 -8.19 -5.50 -15.43
C ASN A 67 -8.34 -4.26 -16.31
N ALA A 68 -8.62 -3.12 -15.69
CA ALA A 68 -8.91 -1.88 -16.39
C ALA A 68 -7.63 -1.06 -16.66
N ASP A 69 -6.51 -1.43 -16.01
CA ASP A 69 -5.30 -0.61 -15.92
C ASP A 69 -5.57 0.79 -15.33
N GLU A 70 -6.68 0.91 -14.60
CA GLU A 70 -7.14 2.16 -13.98
C GLU A 70 -6.97 2.06 -12.47
N ALA A 71 -6.15 2.95 -11.91
CA ALA A 71 -6.06 3.10 -10.47
C ALA A 71 -7.46 3.40 -9.89
N PRO A 72 -7.81 2.84 -8.72
CA PRO A 72 -9.09 3.15 -8.15
C PRO A 72 -9.16 4.65 -7.83
N PRO A 73 -10.31 5.31 -8.05
CA PRO A 73 -10.47 6.73 -7.80
C PRO A 73 -10.48 6.99 -6.28
N HIS A 74 -9.30 7.08 -5.68
CA HIS A 74 -9.10 7.27 -4.25
C HIS A 74 -8.26 8.51 -4.02
N LEU A 75 -8.91 9.67 -4.11
CA LEU A 75 -8.27 10.98 -3.95
C LEU A 75 -8.71 11.70 -2.67
N SER A 76 -9.50 11.05 -1.82
CA SER A 76 -9.96 11.63 -0.55
C SER A 76 -9.26 11.00 0.65
N ALA A 77 -9.15 11.77 1.74
CA ALA A 77 -8.61 11.28 3.01
C ALA A 77 -9.37 10.05 3.54
N ALA A 78 -10.68 9.95 3.26
CA ALA A 78 -11.51 8.82 3.67
C ALA A 78 -11.09 7.50 3.00
N ASP A 79 -10.44 7.57 1.83
CA ASP A 79 -9.94 6.41 1.11
C ASP A 79 -8.56 5.95 1.60
N PHE A 80 -7.87 6.75 2.43
CA PHE A 80 -6.51 6.45 2.89
C PHE A 80 -6.38 5.05 3.52
N PRO A 81 -7.30 4.59 4.41
CA PRO A 81 -7.23 3.22 4.93
C PRO A 81 -7.34 2.14 3.86
N LEU A 82 -8.14 2.36 2.82
CA LEU A 82 -8.28 1.41 1.70
C LEU A 82 -7.02 1.37 0.84
N ILE A 83 -6.38 2.53 0.59
CA ILE A 83 -5.10 2.60 -0.12
C ILE A 83 -4.01 1.79 0.60
N LEU A 84 -3.92 1.90 1.93
CA LEU A 84 -2.95 1.13 2.71
C LEU A 84 -3.25 -0.38 2.69
N LYS A 85 -4.54 -0.77 2.71
CA LYS A 85 -4.97 -2.16 2.54
C LYS A 85 -4.60 -2.70 1.16
N LEU A 86 -4.78 -1.91 0.11
CA LEU A 86 -4.34 -2.25 -1.25
C LEU A 86 -2.83 -2.41 -1.34
N TRP A 87 -2.05 -1.58 -0.63
CA TRP A 87 -0.60 -1.74 -0.55
C TRP A 87 -0.22 -3.09 0.07
N VAL A 88 -0.83 -3.47 1.19
CA VAL A 88 -0.54 -4.75 1.88
C VAL A 88 -0.93 -5.94 1.00
N LEU A 89 -2.08 -5.86 0.31
CA LEU A 89 -2.47 -6.90 -0.65
C LEU A 89 -1.54 -6.96 -1.86
N ALA A 90 -1.11 -5.82 -2.39
CA ALA A 90 -0.13 -5.78 -3.48
C ALA A 90 1.20 -6.41 -3.04
N ARG A 91 1.63 -6.19 -1.79
CA ARG A 91 2.81 -6.86 -1.20
C ARG A 91 2.66 -8.38 -1.19
N SER A 92 1.52 -8.90 -0.72
CA SER A 92 1.30 -10.35 -0.61
C SER A 92 1.26 -11.06 -1.97
N LEU A 93 1.05 -10.31 -3.05
CA LEU A 93 1.09 -10.79 -4.42
C LEU A 93 2.39 -10.41 -5.16
N GLY A 94 3.32 -9.69 -4.54
CA GLY A 94 4.60 -9.31 -5.16
C GLY A 94 4.49 -8.18 -6.20
N LEU A 95 3.43 -7.38 -6.12
CA LEU A 95 3.12 -6.29 -7.05
C LEU A 95 3.80 -4.98 -6.64
N TRP A 96 5.13 -4.91 -6.72
CA TRP A 96 5.90 -3.75 -6.25
C TRP A 96 5.51 -2.40 -6.89
N GLN A 97 5.16 -2.40 -8.19
CA GLN A 97 4.71 -1.18 -8.88
C GLN A 97 3.39 -0.66 -8.31
N PHE A 98 2.48 -1.56 -7.95
CA PHE A 98 1.19 -1.22 -7.35
C PHE A 98 1.36 -0.78 -5.90
N GLN A 99 2.30 -1.37 -5.16
CA GLN A 99 2.70 -0.85 -3.85
C GLN A 99 3.17 0.61 -3.96
N ASN A 100 4.05 0.90 -4.90
CA ASN A 100 4.57 2.26 -5.11
C ASN A 100 3.46 3.23 -5.58
N ALA A 101 2.55 2.77 -6.44
CA ALA A 101 1.38 3.54 -6.83
C ALA A 101 0.46 3.84 -5.63
N CYS A 102 0.24 2.88 -4.73
CA CYS A 102 -0.53 3.10 -3.50
C CYS A 102 0.10 4.18 -2.61
N LEU A 103 1.43 4.23 -2.48
CA LEU A 103 2.08 5.30 -1.71
C LEU A 103 1.81 6.69 -2.32
N ARG A 104 1.86 6.80 -3.66
CA ARG A 104 1.54 8.06 -4.37
C ARG A 104 0.07 8.47 -4.20
N LEU A 105 -0.86 7.52 -4.35
CA LEU A 105 -2.28 7.74 -4.10
C LEU A 105 -2.53 8.19 -2.65
N GLY A 106 -1.82 7.59 -1.69
CA GLY A 106 -1.92 7.98 -0.29
C GLY A 106 -1.41 9.39 -0.04
N ILE A 107 -0.32 9.80 -0.71
CA ILE A 107 0.17 11.19 -0.65
C ILE A 107 -0.91 12.12 -1.19
N ALA A 108 -1.46 11.84 -2.37
CA ALA A 108 -2.52 12.62 -3.00
C ALA A 108 -3.76 12.77 -2.08
N ALA A 109 -4.23 11.66 -1.50
CA ALA A 109 -5.36 11.63 -0.57
C ALA A 109 -5.14 12.47 0.71
N MET A 110 -3.88 12.60 1.15
CA MET A 110 -3.50 13.27 2.40
C MET A 110 -2.92 14.69 2.20
N GLN A 111 -2.98 15.24 0.98
CA GLN A 111 -2.47 16.58 0.70
C GLN A 111 -3.25 17.68 1.41
N TRP A 112 -4.58 17.51 1.51
CA TRP A 112 -5.43 18.54 2.08
C TRP A 112 -5.14 18.78 3.56
N ARG A 113 -5.12 20.06 3.96
CA ARG A 113 -4.69 20.45 5.32
C ARG A 113 -5.56 19.89 6.45
N TYR A 114 -6.81 19.55 6.14
CA TYR A 114 -7.77 18.97 7.08
C TYR A 114 -7.90 17.45 6.95
N SER A 115 -7.09 16.80 6.12
CA SER A 115 -7.02 15.35 6.10
C SER A 115 -6.45 14.84 7.42
N ILE A 116 -7.14 13.87 8.03
CA ILE A 116 -6.76 13.28 9.31
C ILE A 116 -6.34 11.83 9.09
N CYS A 117 -5.16 11.47 9.61
CA CYS A 117 -4.71 10.09 9.73
C CYS A 117 -5.05 9.58 11.12
N GLU A 118 -6.05 8.72 11.20
CA GLU A 118 -6.49 8.15 12.47
C GLU A 118 -5.49 7.13 13.02
N ILE A 119 -5.35 7.07 14.35
CA ILE A 119 -4.45 6.12 15.02
C ILE A 119 -4.81 4.66 14.69
N ASP A 120 -6.09 4.34 14.52
CA ASP A 120 -6.54 3.00 14.15
C ASP A 120 -6.01 2.56 12.78
N THR A 121 -5.82 3.52 11.87
CA THR A 121 -5.22 3.25 10.56
C THR A 121 -3.74 2.87 10.71
N VAL A 122 -3.01 3.58 11.58
CA VAL A 122 -1.61 3.28 11.90
C VAL A 122 -1.49 1.92 12.59
N LYS A 123 -2.36 1.66 13.59
CA LYS A 123 -2.43 0.38 14.31
C LYS A 123 -2.62 -0.77 13.33
N TRP A 124 -3.59 -0.65 12.43
CA TRP A 124 -3.85 -1.66 11.42
C TRP A 124 -2.63 -1.93 10.53
N VAL A 125 -1.90 -0.89 10.07
CA VAL A 125 -0.66 -1.08 9.28
C VAL A 125 0.40 -1.84 10.08
N TYR A 126 0.60 -1.50 11.35
CA TYR A 126 1.59 -2.14 12.20
C TYR A 126 1.25 -3.60 12.49
N GLU A 127 -0.04 -3.92 12.63
CA GLU A 127 -0.50 -5.31 12.81
C GLU A 127 -0.36 -6.16 11.53
N ASN A 128 -0.34 -5.53 10.36
CA ASN A 128 -0.39 -6.21 9.06
C ASN A 128 0.90 -6.08 8.23
N THR A 129 2.00 -5.62 8.83
CA THR A 129 3.29 -5.51 8.17
C THR A 129 4.43 -5.87 9.11
N ASP A 130 5.58 -6.26 8.57
CA ASP A 130 6.76 -6.61 9.36
C ASP A 130 7.47 -5.38 9.95
N LEU A 131 8.32 -5.60 10.96
CA LEU A 131 9.25 -4.59 11.44
C LEU A 131 10.17 -4.13 10.29
N GLY A 132 10.38 -2.82 10.16
CA GLY A 132 11.17 -2.25 9.07
C GLY A 132 10.43 -2.15 7.73
N SER A 133 9.13 -2.49 7.67
CA SER A 133 8.32 -2.30 6.48
C SER A 133 8.32 -0.82 6.03
N PRO A 134 8.56 -0.53 4.74
CA PRO A 134 8.45 0.83 4.20
C PRO A 134 7.08 1.46 4.43
N LEU A 135 6.01 0.66 4.48
CA LEU A 135 4.67 1.17 4.77
C LEU A 135 4.54 1.72 6.20
N ARG A 136 5.26 1.15 7.18
CA ARG A 136 5.27 1.65 8.56
C ARG A 136 5.95 3.02 8.64
N ASP A 137 7.11 3.18 7.99
CA ASP A 137 7.81 4.47 7.93
C ASP A 137 7.00 5.51 7.14
N TYR A 138 6.32 5.10 6.07
CA TYR A 138 5.40 5.97 5.35
C TYR A 138 4.22 6.44 6.21
N VAL A 139 3.48 5.51 6.83
CA VAL A 139 2.25 5.86 7.55
C VAL A 139 2.56 6.67 8.82
N ILE A 140 3.70 6.42 9.49
CA ILE A 140 4.07 7.17 10.70
C ILE A 140 4.42 8.62 10.36
N LYS A 141 5.06 8.86 9.22
CA LYS A 141 5.35 10.22 8.72
C LYS A 141 4.07 11.00 8.46
N ILE A 142 3.10 10.36 7.79
CA ILE A 142 1.77 10.95 7.58
C ILE A 142 1.06 11.19 8.91
N PHE A 143 1.06 10.22 9.84
CA PHE A 143 0.43 10.36 11.15
C PHE A 143 1.01 11.49 11.99
N CYS A 144 2.34 11.66 12.04
CA CYS A 144 2.94 12.76 12.77
C CYS A 144 2.61 14.15 12.18
N GLN A 145 2.31 14.23 10.88
CA GLN A 145 1.96 15.47 10.20
C GLN A 145 0.45 15.76 10.19
N ARG A 146 -0.37 14.71 10.15
CA ARG A 146 -1.81 14.74 9.88
C ARG A 146 -2.63 13.99 10.92
N GLY A 147 -2.06 13.63 12.05
CA GLY A 147 -2.75 12.89 13.10
C GLY A 147 -3.89 13.68 13.72
N ALA A 148 -4.91 12.97 14.20
CA ALA A 148 -5.91 13.54 15.08
C ALA A 148 -5.25 14.11 16.36
N PRO A 149 -5.91 15.01 17.10
CA PRO A 149 -5.46 15.41 18.43
C PRO A 149 -5.10 14.19 19.28
N VAL A 150 -3.98 14.27 19.99
CA VAL A 150 -3.47 13.12 20.75
C VAL A 150 -4.42 12.81 21.92
N GLU A 151 -5.14 11.70 21.82
CA GLU A 151 -6.02 11.20 22.88
C GLU A 151 -5.31 10.18 23.78
N LYS A 152 -5.87 9.92 24.96
CA LYS A 152 -5.31 8.94 25.93
C LYS A 152 -5.13 7.54 25.33
N GLY A 153 -5.98 7.14 24.37
CA GLY A 153 -5.91 5.84 23.71
C GLY A 153 -4.60 5.59 22.94
N VAL A 154 -3.93 6.65 22.49
CA VAL A 154 -2.63 6.59 21.80
C VAL A 154 -1.52 6.08 22.73
N PHE A 155 -1.68 6.23 24.04
CA PHE A 155 -0.74 5.75 25.06
C PHE A 155 -1.14 4.41 25.67
N SER A 156 -2.10 3.70 25.06
CA SER A 156 -2.49 2.38 25.51
C SER A 156 -1.33 1.38 25.37
N LYS A 157 -1.34 0.35 26.23
CA LYS A 157 -0.34 -0.73 26.21
C LYS A 157 -0.25 -1.40 24.83
N GLU A 158 -1.41 -1.62 24.18
CA GLU A 158 -1.50 -2.21 22.85
C GLU A 158 -0.74 -1.39 21.80
N VAL A 159 -0.90 -0.07 21.78
CA VAL A 159 -0.18 0.82 20.84
C VAL A 159 1.31 0.87 21.17
N GLY A 160 1.65 0.83 22.47
CA GLY A 160 3.05 0.79 22.93
C GLY A 160 3.79 -0.47 22.47
N GLU A 161 3.16 -1.64 22.55
CA GLU A 161 3.75 -2.93 22.14
C GLU A 161 4.00 -3.02 20.63
N LEU A 162 3.21 -2.31 19.81
CA LEU A 162 3.43 -2.24 18.36
C LEU A 162 4.66 -1.39 17.99
N GLY A 163 5.16 -0.53 18.89
CA GLY A 163 6.30 0.34 18.64
C GLY A 163 5.95 1.67 17.94
N ILE A 164 4.66 1.98 17.79
CA ILE A 164 4.17 3.19 17.10
C ILE A 164 4.73 4.46 17.76
N LEU A 165 4.70 4.55 19.09
CA LEU A 165 5.21 5.72 19.82
C LEU A 165 6.71 5.92 19.63
N ARG A 166 7.49 4.83 19.62
CA ARG A 166 8.94 4.87 19.39
C ARG A 166 9.23 5.47 18.00
N ASP A 167 8.55 4.96 16.98
CA ASP A 167 8.79 5.36 15.60
C ASP A 167 8.30 6.81 15.37
N ALA A 168 7.17 7.21 15.97
CA ALA A 168 6.68 8.58 15.96
C ALA A 168 7.65 9.56 16.65
N SER A 169 8.14 9.21 17.85
CA SER A 169 9.11 10.05 18.58
C SER A 169 10.41 10.22 17.79
N SER A 170 10.91 9.15 17.16
CA SER A 170 12.09 9.21 16.30
C SER A 170 11.89 10.17 15.14
N TRP A 171 10.74 10.10 14.47
CA TRP A 171 10.45 10.99 13.34
C TRP A 171 10.24 12.45 13.75
N LEU A 172 9.51 12.70 14.84
CA LEU A 172 9.30 14.06 15.37
C LEU A 172 10.62 14.71 15.77
N TRP A 173 11.57 13.94 16.29
CA TRP A 173 12.93 14.41 16.58
C TRP A 173 13.68 14.85 15.31
N GLU A 174 13.62 14.07 14.23
CA GLU A 174 14.22 14.47 12.95
C GLU A 174 13.55 15.72 12.36
N LEU A 175 12.22 15.80 12.44
CA LEU A 175 11.46 16.96 11.98
C LEU A 175 11.87 18.23 12.75
N GLU A 176 12.12 18.12 14.05
CA GLU A 176 12.58 19.23 14.88
C GLU A 176 14.00 19.70 14.49
N LYS A 177 14.91 18.79 14.17
CA LYS A 177 16.24 19.17 13.64
C LYS A 177 16.13 19.95 12.35
N VAL A 178 15.27 19.50 11.44
CA VAL A 178 15.01 20.18 10.16
C VAL A 178 14.46 21.58 10.42
N ARG A 179 13.43 21.73 11.27
CA ARG A 179 12.84 23.04 11.62
C ARG A 179 13.88 24.02 12.18
N LYS A 180 14.73 23.56 13.10
CA LYS A 180 15.83 24.38 13.66
C LYS A 180 16.84 24.81 12.61
N ALA A 181 17.19 23.92 11.68
CA ALA A 181 18.09 24.25 10.58
C ALA A 181 17.50 25.30 9.62
N PHE A 182 16.18 25.29 9.40
CA PHE A 182 15.48 26.28 8.58
C PHE A 182 15.32 27.64 9.28
N HIS A 183 15.07 27.68 10.59
CA HIS A 183 14.99 28.95 11.35
C HIS A 183 16.30 29.75 11.34
N ASN A 184 17.44 29.11 11.10
CA ASN A 184 18.73 29.78 10.95
C ASN A 184 18.96 30.39 9.55
N LYS A 185 18.03 30.20 8.61
CA LYS A 185 18.01 30.87 7.31
C LYS A 185 16.86 31.87 7.33
N THR A 186 17.13 33.14 6.98
CA THR A 186 16.13 34.20 6.87
C THR A 186 15.00 33.79 5.92
N ALA A 187 13.94 33.20 6.46
CA ALA A 187 12.79 32.74 5.70
C ALA A 187 11.87 33.93 5.45
N VAL A 188 11.73 34.32 4.18
CA VAL A 188 10.60 35.12 3.74
C VAL A 188 9.35 34.26 4.00
N GLU A 189 8.41 34.75 4.79
CA GLU A 189 7.14 34.04 5.02
C GLU A 189 6.43 33.82 3.67
N PRO A 190 6.17 32.57 3.26
CA PRO A 190 5.39 32.30 2.07
C PRO A 190 3.95 32.80 2.25
N ASP A 191 3.32 33.35 1.21
CA ASP A 191 1.90 33.68 1.26
C ASP A 191 1.04 32.41 1.11
N TRP A 192 0.63 31.86 2.24
CA TRP A 192 -0.12 30.59 2.33
C TRP A 192 -1.57 30.66 1.82
N ARG A 193 -2.05 31.82 1.36
CA ARG A 193 -3.46 32.02 1.02
C ARG A 193 -3.80 31.75 -0.45
N GLU A 194 -2.81 31.76 -1.34
CA GLU A 194 -3.06 31.78 -2.79
C GLU A 194 -2.53 30.56 -3.57
N GLU A 195 -1.59 29.79 -3.02
CA GLU A 195 -1.02 28.66 -3.76
C GLU A 195 -1.77 27.35 -3.47
N ALA A 196 -2.62 26.94 -4.43
CA ALA A 196 -2.79 25.52 -4.66
C ALA A 196 -1.37 24.96 -4.91
N TYR A 197 -0.89 24.04 -4.09
CA TYR A 197 0.34 23.31 -4.41
C TYR A 197 -0.02 22.32 -5.53
N PRO A 198 0.24 22.61 -6.82
CA PRO A 198 0.21 21.54 -7.79
C PRO A 198 1.20 20.49 -7.30
N LEU A 199 0.80 19.22 -7.39
CA LEU A 199 1.75 18.14 -7.27
C LEU A 199 2.95 18.49 -8.17
N PRO A 200 4.20 18.52 -7.66
CA PRO A 200 5.37 18.66 -8.52
C PRO A 200 5.23 17.73 -9.73
N GLU A 201 5.60 18.17 -10.94
CA GLU A 201 5.38 17.39 -12.17
C GLU A 201 5.93 15.95 -12.07
N ALA A 202 6.95 15.70 -11.24
CA ALA A 202 7.47 14.36 -10.93
C ALA A 202 6.52 13.41 -10.15
N LEU A 203 5.40 13.92 -9.65
CA LEU A 203 4.30 13.15 -9.06
C LEU A 203 3.16 12.89 -10.07
N VAL A 204 3.26 13.46 -11.28
CA VAL A 204 2.34 13.21 -12.40
C VAL A 204 2.83 11.98 -13.18
N PHE A 205 1.89 11.13 -13.58
CA PHE A 205 2.16 9.84 -14.22
C PHE A 205 2.62 10.05 -15.68
N ASP A 206 3.93 10.03 -15.91
CA ASP A 206 4.50 9.77 -17.24
C ASP A 206 5.65 8.75 -17.16
N GLU A 207 6.12 8.30 -18.32
CA GLU A 207 7.19 7.31 -18.48
C GLU A 207 8.55 7.80 -17.92
N THR A 208 8.65 9.08 -17.57
CA THR A 208 9.86 9.71 -17.04
C THR A 208 9.83 9.91 -15.53
N GLY A 209 8.69 9.62 -14.86
CA GLY A 209 8.38 9.81 -13.43
C GLY A 209 9.59 9.69 -12.49
N VAL A 210 10.30 10.82 -12.36
CA VAL A 210 11.59 10.92 -11.70
C VAL A 210 11.43 10.57 -10.24
N VAL A 211 12.29 9.64 -9.80
CA VAL A 211 12.51 9.18 -8.42
C VAL A 211 12.18 10.28 -7.41
N LEU A 212 11.08 10.12 -6.65
CA LEU A 212 10.93 10.90 -5.43
C LEU A 212 12.12 10.61 -4.53
N PRO A 213 12.65 11.59 -3.78
CA PRO A 213 13.79 11.41 -2.86
C PRO A 213 13.51 10.46 -1.67
N ASP A 214 12.49 9.62 -1.77
CA ASP A 214 11.88 8.93 -0.65
C ASP A 214 12.25 7.44 -0.65
N MET A 215 12.95 7.03 0.40
CA MET A 215 13.41 5.65 0.66
C MET A 215 12.28 4.62 0.89
N HIS A 216 11.03 4.99 0.62
CA HIS A 216 9.85 4.17 0.89
C HIS A 216 9.47 3.24 -0.26
N PHE A 217 9.99 3.48 -1.46
CA PHE A 217 9.62 2.69 -2.62
C PHE A 217 10.17 1.27 -2.55
N VAL A 218 9.28 0.34 -2.84
CA VAL A 218 9.58 -1.09 -2.87
C VAL A 218 10.19 -1.41 -4.23
N LYS A 219 11.33 -2.12 -4.21
CA LYS A 219 11.95 -2.71 -5.40
C LYS A 219 11.40 -4.11 -5.64
N ALA A 220 11.56 -4.62 -6.87
CA ALA A 220 11.09 -5.95 -7.24
C ALA A 220 11.53 -7.06 -6.26
N GLU A 221 12.79 -7.03 -5.81
CA GLU A 221 13.33 -7.97 -4.82
C GLU A 221 12.57 -7.93 -3.49
N GLY A 222 12.28 -6.73 -2.97
CA GLY A 222 11.55 -6.57 -1.70
C GLY A 222 10.09 -7.04 -1.77
N ALA A 223 9.48 -7.02 -2.95
CA ALA A 223 8.13 -7.53 -3.16
C ALA A 223 8.08 -9.05 -3.31
N PHE A 224 9.12 -9.68 -3.88
CA PHE A 224 9.22 -11.14 -3.92
C PHE A 224 9.13 -11.73 -2.50
N TRP A 225 9.89 -11.19 -1.56
CA TRP A 225 9.83 -11.61 -0.15
C TRP A 225 8.46 -11.34 0.49
N GLY A 226 7.79 -10.26 0.09
CA GLY A 226 6.43 -9.97 0.53
C GLY A 226 5.39 -11.02 0.10
N ALA A 227 5.68 -11.79 -0.94
CA ALA A 227 4.77 -12.75 -1.56
C ALA A 227 5.10 -14.21 -1.23
N GLU A 228 6.01 -14.45 -0.28
CA GLU A 228 6.47 -15.79 0.11
C GLU A 228 5.33 -16.72 0.50
N ALA A 229 4.34 -16.23 1.25
CA ALA A 229 3.19 -17.03 1.66
C ALA A 229 2.34 -17.52 0.47
N VAL A 230 2.23 -16.72 -0.59
CA VAL A 230 1.56 -17.14 -1.83
C VAL A 230 2.46 -18.09 -2.61
N ALA A 231 3.76 -17.80 -2.71
CA ALA A 231 4.73 -18.67 -3.39
C ALA A 231 4.76 -20.10 -2.80
N LYS A 232 4.71 -20.25 -1.47
CA LYS A 232 4.59 -21.55 -0.77
C LYS A 232 3.31 -22.30 -1.14
N GLN A 233 2.18 -21.60 -1.21
CA GLN A 233 0.90 -22.20 -1.62
C GLN A 233 0.91 -22.66 -3.08
N LEU A 234 1.73 -22.03 -3.92
CA LEU A 234 1.96 -22.43 -5.31
C LEU A 234 3.01 -23.54 -5.45
N GLY A 235 3.67 -23.97 -4.37
CA GLY A 235 4.73 -24.97 -4.39
C GLY A 235 6.05 -24.48 -5.01
N LEU A 236 6.30 -23.18 -5.00
CA LEU A 236 7.52 -22.57 -5.56
C LEU A 236 8.65 -22.41 -4.53
N CYS A 237 8.31 -22.50 -3.24
CA CYS A 237 9.21 -22.36 -2.09
C CYS A 237 8.88 -23.40 -1.02
#